data_AF-A0A9E4CCI1-F1
#
_entry.id   AF-A0A9E4CCI1-F1
#
_cell.length_a   1.000
_cell.length_b   1.000
_cell.length_c   1.000
_cell.angle_alpha   90.00
_cell.angle_beta   90.00
_cell.angle_gamma   90.00
#
_symmetry.space_group_name_H-M   'P 1'
#
loop_
_entity.id
_entity.type
_entity.pdbx_description
1 polymer ?
#
loop_
_entity_poly.entity_id
_entity_poly.type
_entity_poly.pdbx_seq_one_letter_code
_entity_poly.pdbx_strand_id
1 'polypeptide(L)'
;MYNEAYYVIDALNTGLAPAPEPLNRQTPQATLELLILSSRAEEYDLAAHALNFNLLPMAEQVARAPELAQRLAYVLNEQYIIDWDNLPDRADGQKSVTPGTQDPLAGVPRRSILLGTLTVDERDVELRVQRVKAGDAQPVWVISPNTVENIDALYATFGPSPLGRMMPTWARTTLWSQTKVWEWLALILLLGVAALSGWIVWRVSHRLLRNADNGWLTELADEIRLPLALAVAVPTFYFPLSTYITLSGPFLSLIQPTFYVLLI
;
A
#
# COMPACT_ATOMS: atom_id res chain seq x y z
N MET A 1 32.33 10.00 13.16
CA MET A 1 33.00 10.91 12.20
C MET A 1 32.03 11.20 11.06
N TYR A 2 31.81 12.46 10.69
CA TYR A 2 30.92 12.82 9.59
C TYR A 2 31.57 12.47 8.25
N ASN A 3 30.83 11.81 7.35
CA ASN A 3 31.24 11.54 5.98
C ASN A 3 30.08 11.88 5.04
N GLU A 4 30.38 12.52 3.91
CA GLU A 4 29.37 12.99 2.94
C GLU A 4 28.79 11.85 2.09
N ALA A 5 29.57 10.79 1.86
CA ALA A 5 29.22 9.69 0.98
C ALA A 5 28.54 8.50 1.68
N TYR A 6 28.70 8.33 2.99
CA TYR A 6 28.07 7.25 3.75
C TYR A 6 27.94 7.57 5.26
N TYR A 7 27.06 6.86 5.96
CA TYR A 7 26.99 6.84 7.42
C TYR A 7 27.91 5.76 7.99
N VAL A 8 28.68 6.09 9.03
CA VAL A 8 29.51 5.12 9.74
C VAL A 8 28.68 4.51 10.86
N ILE A 9 28.62 3.18 10.92
CA ILE A 9 27.93 2.40 11.93
C ILE A 9 28.88 1.34 12.50
N ASP A 10 28.64 0.88 13.73
CA ASP A 10 29.51 -0.10 14.37
C ASP A 10 29.36 -1.49 13.71
N ALA A 11 28.12 -1.91 13.49
CA ALA A 11 27.77 -3.14 12.81
C ALA A 11 26.41 -3.00 12.10
N LEU A 12 26.16 -3.82 11.09
CA LEU A 12 24.89 -3.86 10.35
C LEU A 12 24.18 -5.19 10.65
N ASN A 13 22.95 -5.12 11.14
CA ASN A 13 22.05 -6.26 11.33
C ASN A 13 22.71 -7.43 12.07
N THR A 14 23.30 -7.18 13.24
CA THR A 14 24.07 -8.17 14.01
C THR A 14 23.29 -9.41 14.42
N GLY A 15 21.95 -9.34 14.44
CA GLY A 15 21.10 -10.48 14.73
C GLY A 15 20.85 -11.36 13.51
N LEU A 16 21.08 -10.89 12.28
CA LEU A 16 20.87 -11.69 11.07
C LEU A 16 22.05 -12.60 10.77
N ALA A 17 21.74 -13.71 10.10
CA ALA A 17 22.77 -14.53 9.47
C ALA A 17 23.59 -13.68 8.48
N PRO A 18 24.85 -14.06 8.20
CA PRO A 18 25.62 -13.42 7.14
C PRO A 18 24.84 -13.41 5.82
N ALA A 19 24.97 -12.32 5.06
CA ALA A 19 24.36 -12.22 3.74
C ALA A 19 24.81 -13.39 2.84
N PRO A 20 23.88 -14.06 2.13
CA PRO A 20 24.24 -15.08 1.16
C PRO A 20 24.99 -14.44 -0.02
N GLU A 21 26.04 -15.07 -0.52
CA GLU A 21 26.79 -14.58 -1.68
C GLU A 21 26.36 -15.32 -2.97
N PRO A 22 26.14 -14.62 -4.10
CA PRO A 22 26.33 -13.18 -4.30
C PRO A 22 25.12 -12.32 -3.88
N LEU A 23 25.33 -11.26 -3.10
CA LEU A 23 24.33 -10.25 -2.75
C LEU A 23 24.72 -8.88 -3.31
N ASN A 24 23.88 -8.26 -4.14
CA ASN A 24 24.16 -6.92 -4.68
C ASN A 24 23.42 -5.82 -3.90
N ARG A 25 24.19 -5.00 -3.18
CA ARG A 25 23.76 -3.76 -2.52
C ARG A 25 24.71 -2.60 -2.83
N GLN A 26 25.38 -2.66 -3.98
CA GLN A 26 26.41 -1.68 -4.32
C GLN A 26 25.83 -0.33 -4.71
N THR A 27 24.62 -0.31 -5.28
CA THR A 27 23.91 0.90 -5.71
C THR A 27 22.53 0.98 -5.05
N PRO A 28 21.94 2.18 -4.96
CA PRO A 28 20.55 2.36 -4.54
C PRO A 28 19.59 1.49 -5.36
N GLN A 29 19.76 1.46 -6.69
CA GLN A 29 18.97 0.64 -7.59
C GLN A 29 19.10 -0.84 -7.30
N ALA A 30 20.33 -1.37 -7.21
CA ALA A 30 20.56 -2.79 -6.92
C ALA A 30 19.94 -3.23 -5.59
N THR A 31 19.96 -2.36 -4.58
CA THR A 31 19.36 -2.64 -3.26
C THR A 31 17.84 -2.73 -3.35
N LEU A 32 17.22 -1.85 -4.13
CA LEU A 32 15.78 -1.87 -4.33
C LEU A 32 15.36 -3.06 -5.21
N GLU A 33 16.15 -3.39 -6.25
CA GLU A 33 15.96 -4.61 -7.05
C GLU A 33 16.03 -5.86 -6.18
N LEU A 34 17.01 -5.98 -5.29
CA LEU A 34 17.12 -7.08 -4.34
C LEU A 34 15.82 -7.23 -3.53
N LEU A 35 15.33 -6.15 -2.92
CA LEU A 35 14.08 -6.18 -2.15
C LEU A 35 12.90 -6.65 -3.01
N ILE A 36 12.72 -6.07 -4.20
CA ILE A 36 11.54 -6.32 -5.04
C ILE A 36 11.58 -7.71 -5.67
N LEU A 37 12.72 -8.13 -6.24
CA LEU A 37 12.85 -9.41 -6.92
C LEU A 37 12.78 -10.58 -5.93
N SER A 38 13.50 -10.52 -4.81
CA SER A 38 13.42 -11.56 -3.78
C SER A 38 12.03 -11.65 -3.17
N SER A 39 11.35 -10.51 -2.95
CA SER A 39 9.97 -10.52 -2.45
C SER A 39 8.97 -11.11 -3.44
N ARG A 40 9.17 -10.92 -4.75
CA ARG A 40 8.37 -11.55 -5.82
C ARG A 40 8.61 -13.06 -5.90
N ALA A 41 9.81 -13.51 -5.56
CA ALA A 41 10.16 -14.92 -5.44
C ALA A 41 9.74 -15.54 -4.08
N GLU A 42 9.09 -14.76 -3.20
CA GLU A 42 8.73 -15.15 -1.82
C GLU A 42 9.95 -15.50 -0.93
N GLU A 43 11.15 -15.10 -1.34
CA GLU A 43 12.41 -15.27 -0.62
C GLU A 43 12.64 -14.10 0.36
N TYR A 44 11.76 -13.99 1.36
CA TYR A 44 11.78 -12.83 2.27
C TYR A 44 13.01 -12.76 3.19
N ASP A 45 13.63 -13.90 3.49
CA ASP A 45 14.93 -13.93 4.18
C ASP A 45 16.02 -13.24 3.36
N LEU A 46 16.02 -13.44 2.03
CA LEU A 46 16.95 -12.76 1.12
C LEU A 46 16.60 -11.27 0.99
N ALA A 47 15.32 -10.96 0.82
CA ALA A 47 14.81 -9.60 0.71
C ALA A 47 15.16 -8.75 1.95
N ALA A 48 15.13 -9.36 3.14
CA ALA A 48 15.48 -8.71 4.40
C ALA A 48 16.91 -8.13 4.40
N HIS A 49 17.84 -8.71 3.65
CA HIS A 49 19.19 -8.13 3.57
C HIS A 49 19.23 -6.75 2.89
N ALA A 50 18.18 -6.32 2.18
CA ALA A 50 18.08 -4.96 1.69
C ALA A 50 17.75 -3.94 2.80
N LEU A 51 17.33 -4.38 3.99
CA LEU A 51 16.85 -3.51 5.08
C LEU A 51 17.89 -3.33 6.19
N ASN A 52 17.83 -2.20 6.89
CA ASN A 52 18.62 -1.94 8.09
C ASN A 52 17.75 -2.10 9.35
N PHE A 53 18.02 -3.14 10.14
CA PHE A 53 17.29 -3.48 11.37
C PHE A 53 18.00 -3.00 12.63
N ASN A 54 18.98 -2.10 12.54
CA ASN A 54 19.77 -1.67 13.71
C ASN A 54 18.96 -0.98 14.82
N LEU A 55 17.74 -0.51 14.54
CA LEU A 55 16.83 0.02 15.57
C LEU A 55 15.99 -1.08 16.25
N LEU A 56 16.03 -2.32 15.76
CA LEU A 56 15.39 -3.46 16.41
C LEU A 56 16.35 -4.17 17.37
N PRO A 57 15.85 -4.68 18.50
CA PRO A 57 16.62 -5.54 19.39
C PRO A 57 17.21 -6.74 18.63
N MET A 58 18.49 -7.05 18.88
CA MET A 58 19.21 -8.12 18.18
C MET A 58 18.48 -9.46 18.18
N ALA A 59 17.86 -9.82 19.32
CA ALA A 59 17.12 -11.07 19.48
C ALA A 59 15.87 -11.17 18.59
N GLU A 60 15.31 -10.04 18.17
CA GLU A 60 14.10 -10.00 17.35
C GLU A 60 14.41 -9.99 15.85
N GLN A 61 15.63 -9.61 15.45
CA GLN A 61 15.97 -9.42 14.03
C GLN A 61 15.73 -10.69 13.21
N VAL A 62 16.13 -11.87 13.70
CA VAL A 62 15.93 -13.15 12.98
C VAL A 62 14.45 -13.41 12.70
N ALA A 63 13.59 -13.19 13.71
CA ALA A 63 12.17 -13.50 13.59
C ALA A 63 11.40 -12.44 12.79
N ARG A 64 11.75 -11.16 12.95
CA ARG A 64 11.02 -10.03 12.38
C ARG A 64 11.47 -9.65 10.98
N ALA A 65 12.72 -9.92 10.60
CA ALA A 65 13.28 -9.39 9.36
C ALA A 65 12.56 -9.87 8.08
N PRO A 66 12.23 -11.17 7.91
CA PRO A 66 11.49 -11.63 6.73
C PRO A 66 10.07 -11.04 6.69
N GLU A 67 9.40 -10.97 7.84
CA GLU A 67 8.07 -10.38 7.97
C GLU A 67 8.06 -8.90 7.57
N LEU A 68 9.04 -8.12 8.07
CA LEU A 68 9.16 -6.70 7.75
C LEU A 68 9.53 -6.47 6.28
N ALA A 69 10.37 -7.32 5.70
CA ALA A 69 10.68 -7.27 4.27
C ALA A 69 9.43 -7.50 3.41
N GLN A 70 8.65 -8.53 3.74
CA GLN A 70 7.37 -8.81 3.08
C GLN A 70 6.40 -7.63 3.19
N ARG A 71 6.23 -7.08 4.39
CA ARG A 71 5.33 -5.95 4.64
C ARG A 71 5.74 -4.72 3.85
N LEU A 72 7.03 -4.36 3.86
CA LEU A 72 7.53 -3.22 3.10
C LEU A 72 7.36 -3.44 1.59
N ALA A 73 7.68 -4.63 1.08
CA ALA A 73 7.50 -4.95 -0.34
C ALA A 73 6.03 -4.82 -0.77
N TYR A 74 5.09 -5.24 0.08
CA TYR A 74 3.66 -5.04 -0.17
C TYR A 74 3.31 -3.55 -0.21
N VAL A 75 3.72 -2.76 0.80
CA VAL A 75 3.45 -1.32 0.84
C VAL A 75 4.02 -0.61 -0.38
N LEU A 76 5.26 -0.91 -0.76
CA LEU A 76 5.89 -0.34 -1.95
C LEU A 76 5.12 -0.68 -3.23
N ASN A 77 4.67 -1.93 -3.37
CA ASN A 77 3.93 -2.38 -4.54
C ASN A 77 2.56 -1.68 -4.68
N GLU A 78 1.89 -1.40 -3.56
CA GLU A 78 0.58 -0.75 -3.57
C GLU A 78 0.67 0.77 -3.70
N GLN A 79 1.65 1.40 -3.05
CA GLN A 79 1.70 2.86 -2.91
C GLN A 79 2.64 3.54 -3.91
N TYR A 80 3.62 2.83 -4.48
CA TYR A 80 4.65 3.43 -5.32
C TYR A 80 4.81 2.77 -6.68
N ILE A 81 4.75 3.59 -7.72
CA ILE A 81 5.38 3.28 -8.99
C ILE A 81 6.83 3.75 -8.88
N ILE A 82 7.76 2.80 -8.74
CA ILE A 82 9.19 3.11 -8.64
C ILE A 82 9.66 3.69 -9.97
N ASP A 83 10.21 4.90 -9.93
CA ASP A 83 10.88 5.54 -11.05
C ASP A 83 12.31 5.02 -11.16
N TRP A 84 12.46 3.89 -11.84
CA TRP A 84 13.74 3.22 -12.03
C TRP A 84 14.74 4.09 -12.81
N ASP A 85 14.27 4.91 -13.76
CA ASP A 85 15.13 5.74 -14.61
C ASP A 85 15.83 6.85 -13.81
N ASN A 86 15.17 7.37 -12.77
CA ASN A 86 15.71 8.42 -11.90
C ASN A 86 16.43 7.90 -10.65
N LEU A 87 16.42 6.59 -10.42
CA LEU A 87 17.13 5.97 -9.31
C LEU A 87 18.62 5.78 -9.68
N PRO A 88 19.58 6.28 -8.88
CA PRO A 88 20.98 6.14 -9.22
C PRO A 88 21.43 4.67 -9.24
N ASP A 89 22.02 4.24 -10.35
CA ASP A 89 22.76 2.97 -10.45
C ASP A 89 24.28 3.19 -10.37
N ARG A 90 24.70 4.05 -9.43
CA ARG A 90 26.10 4.30 -9.12
C ARG A 90 26.35 4.04 -7.64
N ALA A 91 27.52 3.51 -7.33
CA ALA A 91 27.86 3.16 -5.96
C ALA A 91 27.89 4.38 -5.02
N ASP A 92 28.27 5.55 -5.54
CA ASP A 92 28.28 6.83 -4.85
C ASP A 92 26.88 7.51 -4.76
N GLY A 93 25.84 6.90 -5.34
CA GLY A 93 24.47 7.42 -5.34
C GLY A 93 24.31 8.72 -6.13
N GLN A 94 25.27 9.09 -6.98
CA GLN A 94 25.17 10.28 -7.82
C GLN A 94 24.14 10.07 -8.92
N LYS A 95 23.29 11.06 -9.15
CA LYS A 95 22.39 11.06 -10.30
C LYS A 95 23.18 11.31 -11.59
N SER A 96 22.83 10.58 -12.65
CA SER A 96 23.32 10.87 -13.99
C SER A 96 22.74 12.20 -14.44
N VAL A 97 23.60 13.17 -14.74
CA VAL A 97 23.18 14.52 -15.16
C VAL A 97 22.99 14.52 -16.66
N THR A 98 21.80 14.90 -17.13
CA THR A 98 21.57 15.13 -18.56
C THR A 98 22.40 16.34 -19.02
N PRO A 99 23.17 16.23 -20.11
CA PRO A 99 23.91 17.36 -20.66
C PRO A 99 22.97 18.55 -20.93
N GLY A 100 23.26 19.71 -20.32
CA GLY A 100 22.45 20.93 -20.43
C GLY A 100 21.57 21.26 -19.22
N THR A 101 21.46 20.36 -18.23
CA THR A 101 20.75 20.64 -16.98
C THR A 101 21.74 21.12 -15.91
N GLN A 102 21.51 22.32 -15.35
CA GLN A 102 22.26 22.81 -14.19
C GLN A 102 21.63 22.25 -12.91
N ASP A 103 21.97 21.02 -12.53
CA ASP A 103 21.66 20.50 -11.20
C ASP A 103 22.82 20.88 -10.25
N PRO A 104 22.60 21.74 -9.23
CA PRO A 104 23.64 22.13 -8.27
C PRO A 104 24.19 20.94 -7.46
N LEU A 105 23.55 19.78 -7.52
CA LEU A 105 23.97 18.56 -6.85
C LEU A 105 24.63 17.53 -7.79
N ALA A 106 24.89 17.93 -9.04
CA ALA A 106 25.69 17.20 -10.00
C ALA A 106 27.10 16.89 -9.44
N GLY A 107 27.52 15.64 -9.49
CA GLY A 107 28.88 15.23 -9.08
C GLY A 107 29.11 15.11 -7.57
N VAL A 108 28.08 15.31 -6.73
CA VAL A 108 28.19 15.19 -5.26
C VAL A 108 27.70 13.82 -4.79
N PRO A 109 28.54 13.01 -4.12
CA PRO A 109 28.12 11.72 -3.54
C PRO A 109 26.91 11.86 -2.63
N ARG A 110 26.03 10.86 -2.65
CA ARG A 110 24.85 10.80 -1.79
C ARG A 110 25.00 9.65 -0.81
N ARG A 111 24.76 9.95 0.47
CA ARG A 111 24.61 8.92 1.51
C ARG A 111 23.16 8.54 1.81
N SER A 112 22.19 9.31 1.31
CA SER A 112 20.77 9.04 1.49
C SER A 112 19.94 9.56 0.32
N ILE A 113 18.99 8.75 -0.14
CA ILE A 113 18.08 9.05 -1.24
C ILE A 113 16.66 8.83 -0.74
N LEU A 114 15.79 9.82 -0.99
CA LEU A 114 14.35 9.72 -0.75
C LEU A 114 13.72 8.94 -1.91
N LEU A 115 13.00 7.88 -1.59
CA LEU A 115 12.18 7.13 -2.56
C LEU A 115 10.77 7.72 -2.65
N GLY A 116 10.24 8.19 -1.53
CA GLY A 116 8.93 8.82 -1.45
C GLY A 116 8.50 9.08 0.00
N THR A 117 7.37 9.73 0.16
CA THR A 117 6.75 10.01 1.47
C THR A 117 5.34 9.46 1.53
N LEU A 118 5.01 8.74 2.61
CA LEU A 118 3.66 8.26 2.92
C LEU A 118 3.15 8.92 4.19
N THR A 119 1.90 9.36 4.19
CA THR A 119 1.28 9.95 5.38
C THR A 119 0.50 8.88 6.16
N VAL A 120 0.83 8.73 7.44
CA VAL A 120 0.15 7.84 8.40
C VAL A 120 -0.29 8.67 9.59
N ASP A 121 -1.58 8.66 9.94
CA ASP A 121 -2.13 9.39 11.09
C ASP A 121 -1.65 10.86 11.18
N GLU A 122 -1.74 11.59 10.06
CA GLU A 122 -1.30 12.99 9.89
C GLU A 122 0.23 13.22 10.01
N ARG A 123 1.02 12.15 10.07
CA ARG A 123 2.49 12.20 10.08
C ARG A 123 3.08 11.67 8.78
N ASP A 124 4.01 12.44 8.22
CA ASP A 124 4.78 12.02 7.05
C ASP A 124 5.93 11.07 7.44
N VAL A 125 5.95 9.92 6.77
CA VAL A 125 6.97 8.89 6.86
C VAL A 125 7.75 8.86 5.55
N GLU A 126 9.00 9.31 5.60
CA GLU A 126 9.90 9.26 4.44
C GLU A 126 10.50 7.86 4.25
N LEU A 127 10.27 7.26 3.09
CA LEU A 127 10.92 6.04 2.66
C LEU A 127 12.27 6.38 2.05
N ARG A 128 13.36 5.89 2.64
CA ARG A 128 14.72 6.26 2.20
C ARG A 128 15.62 5.04 2.04
N VAL A 129 16.51 5.11 1.05
CA VAL A 129 17.70 4.25 0.97
C VAL A 129 18.90 5.04 1.49
N GLN A 130 19.78 4.39 2.22
CA GLN A 130 20.96 4.99 2.82
C GLN A 130 22.19 4.14 2.55
N ARG A 131 23.34 4.80 2.40
CA ARG A 131 24.63 4.16 2.28
C ARG A 131 25.30 4.11 3.64
N VAL A 132 25.63 2.92 4.11
CA VAL A 132 26.21 2.68 5.43
C VAL A 132 27.53 1.91 5.31
N LYS A 133 28.48 2.21 6.19
CA LYS A 133 29.76 1.51 6.32
C LYS A 133 29.87 0.94 7.73
N ALA A 134 29.87 -0.38 7.85
CA ALA A 134 30.04 -1.11 9.11
C ALA A 134 31.52 -1.46 9.32
N GLY A 135 32.17 -0.85 10.30
CA GLY A 135 33.61 -1.05 10.54
C GLY A 135 34.46 -0.84 9.29
N ASP A 136 35.29 -1.83 8.96
CA ASP A 136 36.19 -1.81 7.79
C ASP A 136 35.56 -2.41 6.52
N ALA A 137 34.30 -2.83 6.55
CA ALA A 137 33.60 -3.37 5.39
C ALA A 137 33.39 -2.29 4.30
N GLN A 138 33.15 -2.74 3.08
CA GLN A 138 32.77 -1.83 1.99
C GLN A 138 31.40 -1.19 2.27
N PRO A 139 31.20 0.10 1.95
CA PRO A 139 29.91 0.74 2.14
C PRO A 139 28.84 0.12 1.25
N VAL A 140 27.68 -0.21 1.82
CA VAL A 140 26.53 -0.81 1.13
C VAL A 140 25.30 0.06 1.25
N TRP A 141 24.38 -0.07 0.31
CA TRP A 141 23.08 0.58 0.35
C TRP A 141 22.04 -0.32 1.03
N VAL A 142 21.20 0.27 1.87
CA VAL A 142 20.13 -0.39 2.61
C VAL A 142 18.94 0.55 2.78
N ILE A 143 17.72 0.02 2.91
CA ILE A 143 16.58 0.79 3.38
C ILE A 143 16.89 1.34 4.77
N SER A 144 16.59 2.62 4.99
CA SER A 144 16.96 3.31 6.21
C SER A 144 16.32 2.66 7.44
N PRO A 145 17.01 2.64 8.59
CA PRO A 145 16.45 2.04 9.80
C PRO A 145 15.19 2.77 10.26
N ASN A 146 15.09 4.09 10.02
CA ASN A 146 13.86 4.86 10.28
C ASN A 146 12.69 4.38 9.42
N THR A 147 12.93 4.02 8.15
CA THR A 147 11.88 3.42 7.31
C THR A 147 11.45 2.08 7.90
N VAL A 148 12.42 1.25 8.30
CA VAL A 148 12.19 -0.09 8.85
C VAL A 148 11.36 -0.06 10.13
N GLU A 149 11.67 0.87 11.04
CA GLU A 149 10.91 1.07 12.30
C GLU A 149 9.44 1.42 12.04
N ASN A 150 9.12 2.09 10.93
CA ASN A 150 7.76 2.51 10.59
C ASN A 150 7.01 1.50 9.70
N ILE A 151 7.62 0.38 9.30
CA ILE A 151 6.98 -0.61 8.40
C ILE A 151 5.66 -1.14 8.95
N ASP A 152 5.58 -1.40 10.26
CA ASP A 152 4.34 -1.93 10.84
C ASP A 152 3.18 -0.93 10.76
N ALA A 153 3.45 0.34 11.05
CA ALA A 153 2.46 1.41 10.92
C ALA A 153 2.04 1.59 9.45
N LEU A 154 3.02 1.62 8.54
CA LEU A 154 2.78 1.67 7.10
C LEU A 154 1.92 0.49 6.62
N TYR A 155 2.21 -0.73 7.08
CA TYR A 155 1.46 -1.92 6.70
C TYR A 155 0.08 -1.99 7.36
N ALA A 156 -0.11 -1.43 8.55
CA ALA A 156 -1.43 -1.32 9.16
C ALA A 156 -2.35 -0.40 8.34
N THR A 157 -1.80 0.70 7.81
CA THR A 157 -2.55 1.68 6.99
C THR A 157 -2.74 1.23 5.54
N PHE A 158 -1.68 0.72 4.90
CA PHE A 158 -1.63 0.44 3.46
C PHE A 158 -1.61 -1.06 3.12
N GLY A 159 -1.70 -1.93 4.13
CA GLY A 159 -1.71 -3.38 3.96
C GLY A 159 -3.01 -3.92 3.35
N PRO A 160 -3.07 -5.24 3.07
CA PRO A 160 -4.27 -5.85 2.53
C PRO A 160 -5.41 -5.80 3.55
N SER A 161 -6.60 -5.39 3.09
CA SER A 161 -7.82 -5.45 3.88
C SER A 161 -8.07 -6.89 4.40
N PRO A 162 -8.77 -7.07 5.54
CA PRO A 162 -9.07 -8.39 6.07
C PRO A 162 -9.72 -9.32 5.04
N LEU A 163 -10.67 -8.79 4.25
CA LEU A 163 -11.28 -9.53 3.14
C LEU A 163 -10.26 -9.84 2.04
N GLY A 164 -9.43 -8.88 1.65
CA GLY A 164 -8.38 -9.08 0.66
C GLY A 164 -7.40 -10.21 1.03
N ARG A 165 -7.10 -10.40 2.32
CA ARG A 165 -6.26 -11.51 2.81
C ARG A 165 -6.90 -12.89 2.66
N MET A 166 -8.23 -12.97 2.75
CA MET A 166 -8.98 -14.22 2.62
C MET A 166 -9.15 -14.67 1.16
N MET A 167 -8.82 -13.80 0.20
CA MET A 167 -9.04 -14.08 -1.21
C MET A 167 -7.95 -15.00 -1.81
N PRO A 168 -8.34 -15.96 -2.66
CA PRO A 168 -7.39 -16.82 -3.37
C PRO A 168 -6.45 -15.99 -4.27
N THR A 169 -5.28 -16.54 -4.57
CA THR A 169 -4.19 -15.82 -5.30
C THR A 169 -4.66 -15.22 -6.62
N TRP A 170 -5.47 -15.95 -7.40
CA TRP A 170 -6.03 -15.45 -8.66
C TRP A 170 -6.88 -14.18 -8.47
N ALA A 171 -7.62 -14.06 -7.36
CA ALA A 171 -8.50 -12.92 -7.12
C ALA A 171 -7.74 -11.71 -6.58
N ARG A 172 -6.54 -11.94 -6.01
CA ARG A 172 -5.60 -10.89 -5.60
C ARG A 172 -4.77 -10.33 -6.76
N THR A 173 -4.85 -10.91 -7.95
CA THR A 173 -4.18 -10.36 -9.13
C THR A 173 -4.74 -8.97 -9.45
N THR A 174 -3.83 -8.09 -9.83
CA THR A 174 -4.14 -6.71 -10.19
C THR A 174 -4.68 -6.67 -11.61
N LEU A 175 -5.84 -6.04 -11.79
CA LEU A 175 -6.41 -5.69 -13.08
C LEU A 175 -5.95 -4.27 -13.48
N TRP A 176 -6.65 -3.63 -14.42
CA TRP A 176 -6.44 -2.23 -14.78
C TRP A 176 -6.34 -1.32 -13.55
N SER A 177 -5.36 -0.42 -13.57
CA SER A 177 -5.23 0.71 -12.63
C SER A 177 -5.03 0.34 -11.16
N GLN A 178 -4.24 -0.70 -10.87
CA GLN A 178 -3.87 -1.12 -9.52
C GLN A 178 -5.03 -1.68 -8.66
N THR A 179 -6.21 -1.90 -9.24
CA THR A 179 -7.38 -2.47 -8.56
C THR A 179 -7.38 -4.01 -8.69
N LYS A 180 -7.63 -4.72 -7.59
CA LYS A 180 -7.60 -6.19 -7.55
C LYS A 180 -8.88 -6.80 -8.12
N VAL A 181 -8.80 -7.99 -8.73
CA VAL A 181 -9.99 -8.70 -9.31
C VAL A 181 -11.11 -8.87 -8.28
N TRP A 182 -10.77 -9.21 -7.04
CA TRP A 182 -11.76 -9.41 -6.00
C TRP A 182 -12.51 -8.13 -5.62
N GLU A 183 -11.88 -6.95 -5.73
CA GLU A 183 -12.52 -5.67 -5.43
C GLU A 183 -13.67 -5.41 -6.42
N TRP A 184 -13.45 -5.72 -7.70
CA TRP A 184 -14.50 -5.68 -8.73
C TRP A 184 -15.64 -6.65 -8.47
N LEU A 185 -15.32 -7.90 -8.12
CA LEU A 185 -16.33 -8.90 -7.80
C LEU A 185 -17.14 -8.50 -6.57
N ALA A 186 -16.49 -7.95 -5.54
CA ALA A 186 -17.13 -7.45 -4.34
C ALA A 186 -18.08 -6.29 -4.65
N LEU A 187 -17.67 -5.35 -5.50
CA LEU A 187 -18.52 -4.23 -5.94
C LEU A 187 -19.74 -4.70 -6.72
N ILE A 188 -19.57 -5.60 -7.70
CA ILE A 188 -20.69 -6.15 -8.48
C ILE A 188 -21.66 -6.90 -7.58
N LEU A 189 -21.14 -7.72 -6.66
CA LEU A 189 -21.94 -8.46 -5.70
C LEU A 189 -22.72 -7.51 -4.78
N LEU A 190 -22.06 -6.49 -4.24
CA LEU A 190 -22.64 -5.50 -3.35
C LEU A 190 -23.74 -4.68 -4.04
N LEU A 191 -23.52 -4.30 -5.31
CA LEU A 191 -24.53 -3.62 -6.12
C LEU A 191 -25.73 -4.53 -6.40
N GLY A 192 -25.48 -5.83 -6.66
CA GLY A 192 -26.54 -6.84 -6.78
C GLY A 192 -27.36 -7.01 -5.50
N VAL A 193 -26.70 -7.05 -4.33
CA VAL A 193 -27.35 -7.15 -3.02
C VAL A 193 -28.17 -5.89 -2.72
N ALA A 194 -27.62 -4.70 -3.00
CA ALA A 194 -28.33 -3.44 -2.83
C ALA A 194 -29.58 -3.37 -3.74
N ALA A 195 -29.44 -3.73 -5.02
CA ALA A 195 -30.55 -3.78 -5.96
C ALA A 195 -31.61 -4.81 -5.53
N LEU A 196 -31.19 -5.99 -5.06
CA LEU A 196 -32.08 -7.02 -4.54
C LEU A 196 -32.83 -6.53 -3.30
N SER A 197 -32.15 -5.85 -2.37
CA SER A 197 -32.77 -5.30 -1.17
C SER A 197 -33.84 -4.25 -1.51
N GLY A 198 -33.53 -3.32 -2.42
CA GLY A 198 -34.50 -2.33 -2.91
C GLY A 198 -35.68 -2.98 -3.62
N TRP A 199 -35.42 -4.00 -4.45
CA TRP A 199 -36.47 -4.78 -5.11
C TRP A 199 -37.37 -5.53 -4.13
N ILE A 200 -36.82 -6.12 -3.06
CA ILE A 200 -37.60 -6.79 -2.01
C ILE A 200 -38.52 -5.77 -1.32
N VAL A 201 -37.99 -4.61 -0.92
CA VAL A 201 -38.78 -3.53 -0.29
C VAL A 201 -39.89 -3.07 -1.21
N TRP A 202 -39.59 -2.86 -2.50
CA TRP A 202 -40.58 -2.52 -3.52
C TRP A 202 -41.67 -3.59 -3.64
N ARG A 203 -41.28 -4.87 -3.71
CA ARG A 203 -42.20 -6.02 -3.86
C ARG A 203 -43.11 -6.20 -2.64
N VAL A 204 -42.56 -6.07 -1.43
CA VAL A 204 -43.29 -6.21 -0.16
C VAL A 204 -44.27 -5.06 0.02
N SER A 205 -43.82 -3.83 -0.24
CA SER A 205 -44.68 -2.64 -0.18
C SER A 205 -45.87 -2.79 -1.13
N HIS A 206 -45.63 -3.25 -2.36
CA HIS A 206 -46.70 -3.50 -3.34
C HIS A 206 -47.71 -4.55 -2.89
N ARG A 207 -47.26 -5.63 -2.22
CA ARG A 207 -48.16 -6.68 -1.72
C ARG A 207 -48.99 -6.23 -0.52
N LEU A 208 -48.39 -5.52 0.43
CA LEU A 208 -49.07 -5.09 1.64
C LEU A 208 -50.09 -3.97 1.35
N LEU A 209 -49.76 -3.06 0.44
CA LEU A 209 -50.57 -1.88 0.16
C LEU A 209 -51.72 -2.17 -0.83
N ARG A 210 -51.61 -3.21 -1.68
CA ARG A 210 -52.74 -3.70 -2.50
C ARG A 210 -53.82 -4.43 -1.72
N ASN A 211 -53.51 -4.92 -0.52
CA ASN A 211 -54.49 -5.55 0.38
C ASN A 211 -55.23 -4.54 1.26
N ALA A 212 -54.89 -3.25 1.18
CA ALA A 212 -55.59 -2.19 1.88
C ALA A 212 -56.72 -1.63 0.99
N ASP A 213 -57.98 -1.82 1.39
CA ASP A 213 -59.19 -1.37 0.67
C ASP A 213 -59.38 0.17 0.57
N ASN A 214 -58.33 0.97 0.84
CA ASN A 214 -58.40 2.42 0.90
C ASN A 214 -57.59 3.06 -0.26
N GLY A 215 -58.29 3.66 -1.23
CA GLY A 215 -57.69 4.23 -2.45
C GLY A 215 -56.61 5.31 -2.24
N TRP A 216 -56.66 6.07 -1.15
CA TRP A 216 -55.65 7.07 -0.81
C TRP A 216 -54.31 6.44 -0.36
N LEU A 217 -54.35 5.25 0.26
CA LEU A 217 -53.16 4.52 0.67
C LEU A 217 -52.43 3.93 -0.54
N THR A 218 -53.15 3.55 -1.59
CA THR A 218 -52.55 3.03 -2.83
C THR A 218 -51.82 4.12 -3.62
N GLU A 219 -52.35 5.35 -3.68
CA GLU A 219 -51.67 6.47 -4.36
C GLU A 219 -50.40 6.91 -3.60
N LEU A 220 -50.48 7.10 -2.29
CA LEU A 220 -49.33 7.46 -1.46
C LEU A 220 -48.25 6.36 -1.49
N ALA A 221 -48.68 5.09 -1.57
CA ALA A 221 -47.78 3.96 -1.72
C ALA A 221 -46.99 4.01 -3.03
N ASP A 222 -47.59 4.43 -4.15
CA ASP A 222 -46.90 4.50 -5.44
C ASP A 222 -45.79 5.56 -5.44
N GLU A 223 -46.01 6.67 -4.74
CA GLU A 223 -45.07 7.80 -4.68
C GLU A 223 -43.89 7.56 -3.71
N ILE A 224 -44.11 6.87 -2.58
CA ILE A 224 -43.07 6.60 -1.57
C ILE A 224 -42.19 5.38 -1.89
N ARG A 225 -42.59 4.54 -2.86
CA ARG A 225 -41.90 3.28 -3.20
C ARG A 225 -40.42 3.46 -3.58
N LEU A 226 -40.13 4.42 -4.44
CA LEU A 226 -38.76 4.70 -4.88
C LEU A 226 -37.88 5.24 -3.74
N PRO A 227 -38.29 6.29 -2.99
CA PRO A 227 -37.49 6.77 -1.87
C PRO A 227 -37.31 5.73 -0.77
N LEU A 228 -38.30 4.87 -0.50
CA LEU A 228 -38.18 3.79 0.49
C LEU A 228 -37.19 2.70 0.03
N ALA A 229 -37.24 2.30 -1.25
CA ALA A 229 -36.29 1.33 -1.80
C ALA A 229 -34.87 1.88 -1.76
N LEU A 230 -34.67 3.17 -2.08
CA LEU A 230 -33.37 3.84 -1.99
C LEU A 230 -32.88 3.96 -0.54
N ALA A 231 -33.76 4.29 0.40
CA ALA A 231 -33.43 4.40 1.83
C ALA A 231 -32.91 3.09 2.43
N VAL A 232 -33.24 1.93 1.83
CA VAL A 232 -32.71 0.62 2.24
C VAL A 232 -31.51 0.20 1.40
N ALA A 233 -31.57 0.40 0.08
CA ALA A 233 -30.50 -0.02 -0.82
C ALA A 233 -29.19 0.75 -0.59
N VAL A 234 -29.27 2.06 -0.33
CA VAL A 234 -28.08 2.91 -0.15
C VAL A 234 -27.29 2.53 1.10
N PRO A 235 -27.87 2.39 2.31
CA PRO A 235 -27.13 1.91 3.48
C PRO A 235 -26.61 0.48 3.33
N THR A 236 -27.37 -0.40 2.68
CA THR A 236 -26.96 -1.79 2.41
C THR A 236 -25.71 -1.84 1.53
N PHE A 237 -25.58 -0.90 0.59
CA PHE A 237 -24.36 -0.72 -0.20
C PHE A 237 -23.26 -0.02 0.63
N TYR A 238 -23.59 1.06 1.34
CA TYR A 238 -22.60 1.94 1.96
C TYR A 238 -21.87 1.29 3.15
N PHE A 239 -22.62 0.69 4.09
CA PHE A 239 -22.03 0.20 5.35
C PHE A 239 -20.97 -0.89 5.14
N PRO A 240 -21.19 -1.91 4.27
CA PRO A 240 -20.16 -2.91 4.02
C PRO A 240 -18.96 -2.35 3.25
N LEU A 241 -19.21 -1.41 2.32
CA LEU A 241 -18.16 -0.77 1.53
C LEU A 241 -17.21 0.01 2.44
N SER A 242 -17.73 0.87 3.32
CA SER A 242 -16.89 1.69 4.21
C SER A 242 -16.22 0.90 5.33
N THR A 243 -16.84 -0.20 5.79
CA THR A 243 -16.34 -0.98 6.94
C THR A 243 -15.35 -2.07 6.53
N TYR A 244 -15.59 -2.75 5.41
CA TYR A 244 -14.85 -3.98 5.06
C TYR A 244 -14.03 -3.89 3.78
N ILE A 245 -14.27 -2.89 2.94
CA ILE A 245 -13.63 -2.75 1.63
C ILE A 245 -12.85 -1.43 1.57
N THR A 246 -11.57 -1.48 1.90
CA THR A 246 -10.64 -0.41 1.56
C THR A 246 -10.38 -0.46 0.06
N LEU A 247 -11.00 0.42 -0.71
CA LEU A 247 -10.81 0.48 -2.17
C LEU A 247 -9.41 1.02 -2.48
N SER A 248 -8.61 0.22 -3.17
CA SER A 248 -7.26 0.60 -3.61
C SER A 248 -7.33 1.46 -4.89
N GLY A 249 -6.68 2.64 -4.91
CA GLY A 249 -6.44 3.43 -6.13
C GLY A 249 -7.55 4.43 -6.57
N PRO A 250 -7.75 4.65 -7.88
CA PRO A 250 -8.57 5.74 -8.45
C PRO A 250 -10.09 5.61 -8.28
N PHE A 251 -10.58 4.54 -7.65
CA PHE A 251 -12.00 4.43 -7.30
C PHE A 251 -12.43 5.44 -6.24
N LEU A 252 -11.53 5.82 -5.33
CA LEU A 252 -11.82 6.83 -4.33
C LEU A 252 -12.13 8.20 -4.96
N SER A 253 -11.49 8.57 -6.06
CA SER A 253 -11.72 9.87 -6.73
C SER A 253 -13.03 9.93 -7.52
N LEU A 254 -13.58 8.79 -7.93
CA LEU A 254 -14.86 8.73 -8.64
C LEU A 254 -16.06 8.78 -7.68
N ILE A 255 -15.92 8.22 -6.48
CA ILE A 255 -17.05 8.06 -5.55
C ILE A 255 -17.06 9.13 -4.43
N GLN A 256 -15.91 9.69 -4.02
CA GLN A 256 -15.90 10.76 -3.01
C GLN A 256 -16.78 11.99 -3.33
N PRO A 257 -16.76 12.57 -4.56
CA PRO A 257 -17.56 13.76 -4.83
C PRO A 257 -19.07 13.49 -4.81
N THR A 258 -19.53 12.26 -5.06
CA THR A 258 -20.96 11.92 -4.96
C THR A 258 -21.39 11.64 -3.51
N PHE A 259 -20.46 11.25 -2.63
CA PHE A 259 -20.75 10.96 -1.22
C PHE A 259 -21.02 12.19 -0.35
N TYR A 260 -20.40 13.35 -0.62
CA TYR A 260 -20.70 14.58 0.12
C TYR A 260 -22.07 15.18 -0.22
N VAL A 261 -22.59 14.91 -1.42
CA VAL A 261 -23.85 15.47 -1.91
C VAL A 261 -25.08 14.68 -1.40
N LEU A 262 -24.91 13.44 -0.95
CA LEU A 262 -25.99 12.60 -0.41
C LEU A 262 -26.17 12.72 1.12
N LEU A 263 -25.26 13.43 1.80
CA LEU A 263 -25.25 13.60 3.27
C LEU A 263 -25.54 15.05 3.72
N ILE A 264 -25.84 15.95 2.77
CA ILE A 264 -26.35 17.31 2.99
C ILE A 264 -27.73 17.39 2.34
#